data_AF-A0ABD6EU23-F1
#
_entry.id   AF-A0ABD6EU23-F1
#
_cell.length_a   1.000
_cell.length_b   1.000
_cell.length_c   1.000
_cell.angle_alpha   90.00
_cell.angle_beta   90.00
_cell.angle_gamma   90.00
#
_symmetry.space_group_name_H-M   'P 1'
#
loop_
_entity.id
_entity.type
_entity.pdbx_description
1 polymer ?
#
loop_
_entity_poly.entity_id
_entity_poly.type
_entity_poly.pdbx_seq_one_letter_code
_entity_poly.pdbx_strand_id
1 'polypeptide(L)'
;MLYLEEHREIGDSAEKVDKLTEAFEEYSGNAIADVDAARCLRSTGQDLISSHEVELSASLLPKCDELTRMADALESAVGRRREILRLSKAMHQQIKQASEWCKRGVDLLCVVPVDVTSTAATTTALSSVEKFIAEGDNLRKCVPVRWQ
;
A
#
# COMPACT_ATOMS: atom_id res chain seq x y z
N MET A 1 14.81 16.00 -6.37
CA MET A 1 14.11 15.27 -5.29
C MET A 1 13.45 13.96 -5.78
N LEU A 2 13.12 13.82 -7.07
CA LEU A 2 12.49 12.60 -7.65
C LEU A 2 13.39 11.33 -7.70
N TYR A 3 14.71 11.48 -7.73
CA TYR A 3 15.65 10.35 -7.87
C TYR A 3 15.77 9.43 -6.64
N LEU A 4 15.17 9.78 -5.49
CA LEU A 4 15.29 9.00 -4.25
C LEU A 4 14.14 8.01 -4.02
N GLU A 5 13.05 8.09 -4.81
CA GLU A 5 11.91 7.19 -4.62
C GLU A 5 12.13 5.82 -5.26
N GLU A 6 12.92 5.74 -6.34
CA GLU A 6 13.21 4.50 -7.06
C GLU A 6 14.05 3.51 -6.24
N HIS A 7 14.79 4.00 -5.25
CA HIS A 7 15.67 3.17 -4.39
C HIS A 7 15.15 2.96 -2.97
N ARG A 8 13.92 3.37 -2.67
CA ARG A 8 13.38 3.26 -1.31
C ARG A 8 12.83 1.85 -1.08
N GLU A 9 13.41 1.13 -0.12
CA GLU A 9 13.00 -0.22 0.28
C GLU A 9 11.47 -0.36 0.41
N ILE A 10 10.88 -1.41 -0.17
CA ILE A 10 9.42 -1.67 -0.14
C ILE A 10 9.02 -2.86 0.74
N GLY A 11 10.01 -3.55 1.32
CA GLY A 11 9.85 -4.73 2.18
C GLY A 11 9.72 -6.05 1.42
N ASP A 12 10.41 -7.07 1.91
CA ASP A 12 10.47 -8.44 1.35
C ASP A 12 9.62 -9.45 2.14
N SER A 13 8.96 -9.00 3.20
CA SER A 13 8.10 -9.81 4.06
C SER A 13 6.99 -8.95 4.68
N ALA A 14 5.87 -9.57 5.08
CA ALA A 14 4.76 -8.85 5.71
C ALA A 14 5.20 -8.05 6.95
N GLU A 15 6.03 -8.64 7.81
CA GLU A 15 6.56 -7.97 9.01
C GLU A 15 7.43 -6.76 8.65
N LYS A 16 8.29 -6.89 7.64
CA LYS A 16 9.14 -5.79 7.19
C LYS A 16 8.33 -4.66 6.60
N VAL A 17 7.29 -4.97 5.81
CA VAL A 17 6.37 -3.96 5.27
C VAL A 17 5.60 -3.24 6.38
N ASP A 18 5.15 -3.97 7.41
CA ASP A 18 4.45 -3.36 8.54
C ASP A 18 5.34 -2.35 9.26
N LYS A 19 6.60 -2.71 9.56
CA LYS A 19 7.59 -1.80 10.15
C LYS A 19 7.87 -0.58 9.26
N LEU A 20 8.01 -0.79 7.94
CA LEU A 20 8.20 0.30 6.98
C LEU A 20 6.97 1.22 6.90
N THR A 21 5.77 0.67 7.05
CA THR A 21 4.52 1.43 7.05
C THR A 21 4.40 2.27 8.31
N GLU A 22 4.69 1.70 9.48
CA GLU A 22 4.67 2.42 10.76
C GLU A 22 5.64 3.61 10.76
N ALA A 23 6.90 3.37 10.39
CA ALA A 23 7.90 4.44 10.28
C ALA A 23 7.53 5.49 9.23
N PHE A 24 6.89 5.07 8.13
CA PHE A 24 6.42 5.98 7.10
C PHE A 24 5.23 6.83 7.58
N GLU A 25 4.28 6.28 8.33
CA GLU A 25 3.14 7.05 8.83
C GLU A 25 3.60 8.15 9.80
N GLU A 26 4.57 7.86 10.68
CA GLU A 26 5.21 8.86 11.55
C GLU A 26 5.86 9.98 10.73
N TYR A 27 6.67 9.63 9.73
CA TYR A 27 7.28 10.60 8.81
C TYR A 27 6.21 11.40 8.04
N SER A 28 5.16 10.74 7.56
CA SER A 28 4.14 11.35 6.72
C SER A 28 3.31 12.37 7.48
N GLY A 29 3.09 12.18 8.79
CA GLY A 29 2.43 13.18 9.64
C GLY A 29 3.18 14.51 9.63
N ASN A 30 4.49 14.47 9.83
CA ASN A 30 5.34 15.66 9.77
C ASN A 30 5.37 16.27 8.36
N ALA A 31 5.48 15.44 7.32
CA ALA A 31 5.51 15.92 5.94
C ALA A 31 4.19 16.61 5.53
N ILE A 32 3.03 16.11 6.00
CA ILE A 32 1.74 16.75 5.76
C ILE A 32 1.61 18.06 6.54
N ALA A 33 2.12 18.12 7.78
CA ALA A 33 2.17 19.37 8.53
C ALA A 33 3.02 20.44 7.81
N ASP A 34 4.14 20.06 7.18
CA ASP A 34 4.95 20.96 6.35
C ASP A 34 4.20 21.44 5.09
N VAL A 35 3.41 20.57 4.45
CA VAL A 35 2.54 20.93 3.32
C VAL A 35 1.51 21.98 3.76
N ASP A 36 0.85 21.77 4.90
CA ASP A 36 -0.14 22.69 5.45
C ASP A 36 0.51 24.03 5.81
N ALA A 37 1.67 24.01 6.47
CA ALA A 37 2.43 25.22 6.81
C ALA A 37 2.82 26.01 5.55
N ALA A 38 3.29 25.34 4.49
CA ALA A 38 3.61 25.97 3.22
C ALA A 38 2.38 26.60 2.55
N ARG A 39 1.23 25.92 2.58
CA ARG A 39 -0.04 26.43 2.04
C ARG A 39 -0.57 27.63 2.84
N CYS A 40 -0.44 27.62 4.16
CA CYS A 40 -0.76 28.76 5.02
C CYS A 40 0.15 29.95 4.73
N LEU A 41 1.46 29.75 4.66
CA LEU A 41 2.43 30.82 4.39
C LEU A 41 2.19 31.45 3.01
N ARG A 42 1.89 30.62 2.00
CA ARG A 42 1.48 31.09 0.68
C ARG A 42 0.21 31.95 0.75
N SER A 43 -0.80 31.56 1.54
CA SER A 43 -2.01 32.37 1.73
C SER A 43 -1.69 33.74 2.31
N THR A 44 -0.88 33.79 3.37
CA THR A 44 -0.42 35.05 3.95
C THR A 44 0.35 35.91 2.93
N GLY A 45 1.20 35.28 2.11
CA GLY A 45 1.89 35.95 1.01
C GLY A 45 0.93 36.55 -0.01
N GLN A 46 -0.14 35.84 -0.36
CA GLN A 46 -1.17 36.31 -1.28
C GLN A 46 -1.96 37.50 -0.71
N ASP A 47 -2.28 37.48 0.59
CA ASP A 47 -2.94 38.60 1.28
C ASP A 47 -2.05 39.85 1.31
N LEU A 48 -0.74 39.69 1.53
CA LEU A 48 0.23 40.79 1.47
C LEU A 48 0.35 41.38 0.06
N ILE A 49 0.38 40.54 -0.97
CA ILE A 49 0.38 40.98 -2.38
C ILE A 49 -0.90 41.77 -2.69
N SER A 50 -2.05 41.32 -2.21
CA SER A 50 -3.33 41.97 -2.46
C SER A 50 -3.53 43.27 -1.68
N SER A 51 -2.80 43.50 -0.59
CA SER A 51 -2.96 44.65 0.32
C SER A 51 -1.90 45.75 0.15
N HIS A 52 -0.85 45.53 -0.65
CA HIS A 52 0.28 46.46 -0.82
C HIS A 52 0.58 46.85 -2.27
N GLU A 53 1.38 47.90 -2.44
CA GLU A 53 1.81 48.42 -3.75
C GLU A 53 2.72 47.43 -4.52
N VAL A 54 2.80 47.65 -5.83
CA VAL A 54 3.41 46.81 -6.89
C VAL A 54 4.81 46.27 -6.55
N GLU A 55 5.57 46.94 -5.68
CA GLU A 55 6.95 46.60 -5.33
C GLU A 55 7.10 45.25 -4.61
N LEU A 56 6.14 44.87 -3.76
CA LEU A 56 6.21 43.57 -3.05
C LEU A 56 5.87 42.39 -3.94
N SER A 57 4.99 42.60 -4.94
CA SER A 57 4.53 41.56 -5.85
C SER A 57 5.68 40.90 -6.63
N ALA A 58 6.65 41.70 -7.09
CA ALA A 58 7.81 41.22 -7.84
C ALA A 58 8.67 40.22 -7.03
N SER A 59 8.72 40.36 -5.71
CA SER A 59 9.47 39.44 -4.84
C SER A 59 8.61 38.31 -4.26
N LEU A 60 7.33 38.54 -3.98
CA LEU A 60 6.49 37.59 -3.25
C LEU A 60 5.81 36.57 -4.16
N LEU A 61 5.39 36.95 -5.38
CA LEU A 61 4.79 36.03 -6.35
C LEU A 61 5.66 34.78 -6.61
N PRO A 62 6.96 34.90 -6.98
CA PRO A 62 7.78 33.71 -7.23
C PRO A 62 7.96 32.83 -5.99
N LYS A 63 7.90 33.39 -4.78
CA LYS A 63 7.97 32.61 -3.54
C LYS A 63 6.68 31.86 -3.26
N CYS A 64 5.52 32.47 -3.53
CA CYS A 64 4.21 31.83 -3.39
C CYS A 64 4.02 30.69 -4.41
N ASP A 65 4.48 30.91 -5.64
CA ASP A 65 4.48 29.89 -6.69
C ASP A 65 5.36 28.70 -6.29
N GLU A 66 6.57 28.98 -5.78
CA GLU A 66 7.48 27.92 -5.33
C GLU A 66 6.94 27.16 -4.10
N LEU A 67 6.32 27.84 -3.13
CA LEU A 67 5.65 27.18 -2.00
C LEU A 67 4.54 26.24 -2.48
N THR A 68 3.75 26.66 -3.47
CA THR A 68 2.73 25.81 -4.08
C THR A 68 3.36 24.59 -4.75
N ARG A 69 4.37 24.81 -5.59
CA ARG A 69 5.08 23.75 -6.29
C ARG A 69 5.69 22.71 -5.34
N MET A 70 6.33 23.17 -4.26
CA MET A 70 6.95 22.30 -3.27
C MET A 70 5.91 21.53 -2.44
N ALA A 71 4.83 22.20 -2.01
CA ALA A 71 3.74 21.57 -1.29
C ALA A 71 3.09 20.44 -2.11
N ASP A 72 2.76 20.73 -3.37
CA ASP A 72 2.15 19.75 -4.27
C ASP A 72 3.11 18.58 -4.59
N ALA A 73 4.40 18.86 -4.77
CA ALA A 73 5.41 17.82 -5.00
C ALA A 73 5.58 16.90 -3.78
N LEU A 74 5.61 17.46 -2.57
CA LEU A 74 5.73 16.69 -1.33
C LEU A 74 4.46 15.86 -1.07
N GLU A 75 3.28 16.44 -1.22
CA GLU A 75 2.01 15.74 -1.08
C GLU A 75 1.91 14.56 -2.06
N SER A 76 2.28 14.77 -3.33
CA SER A 76 2.33 13.72 -4.33
C SER A 76 3.32 12.59 -3.96
N ALA A 77 4.51 12.95 -3.47
CA ALA A 77 5.52 11.98 -3.04
C ALA A 77 5.05 11.13 -1.85
N VAL A 78 4.45 11.77 -0.84
CA VAL A 78 3.85 11.09 0.31
C VAL A 78 2.72 10.16 -0.15
N GLY A 79 1.82 10.62 -1.02
CA GLY A 79 0.74 9.80 -1.57
C GLY A 79 1.24 8.57 -2.32
N ARG A 80 2.22 8.74 -3.21
CA ARG A 80 2.80 7.62 -3.98
C ARG A 80 3.50 6.61 -3.09
N ARG A 81 4.26 7.07 -2.09
CA ARG A 81 4.92 6.17 -1.14
C ARG A 81 3.92 5.37 -0.31
N ARG A 82 2.85 6.00 0.16
CA ARG A 82 1.76 5.32 0.88
C ARG A 82 1.15 4.21 0.05
N GLU A 83 0.84 4.50 -1.22
CA GLU A 83 0.23 3.52 -2.11
C GLU A 83 1.16 2.33 -2.40
N ILE A 84 2.46 2.57 -2.63
CA ILE A 84 3.45 1.50 -2.83
C ILE A 84 3.52 0.58 -1.60
N LEU A 85 3.58 1.13 -0.38
CA LEU A 85 3.62 0.33 0.84
C LEU A 85 2.33 -0.46 1.06
N ARG A 86 1.18 0.15 0.75
CA ARG A 86 -0.13 -0.53 0.79
C ARG A 86 -0.20 -1.72 -0.17
N LEU A 87 0.25 -1.53 -1.41
CA LEU A 87 0.31 -2.59 -2.42
C LEU A 87 1.28 -3.71 -2.01
N SER A 88 2.48 -3.35 -1.52
CA SER A 88 3.45 -4.32 -1.01
C SER A 88 2.85 -5.16 0.14
N LYS A 89 2.18 -4.52 1.09
CA LYS A 89 1.51 -5.20 2.21
C LYS A 89 0.45 -6.18 1.73
N ALA A 90 -0.42 -5.74 0.82
CA ALA A 90 -1.47 -6.58 0.26
C ALA A 90 -0.89 -7.81 -0.44
N MET A 91 0.18 -7.63 -1.22
CA MET A 91 0.88 -8.73 -1.90
C MET A 91 1.44 -9.75 -0.91
N HIS A 92 2.16 -9.30 0.12
CA HIS A 92 2.71 -10.21 1.13
C HIS A 92 1.64 -10.96 1.93
N GLN A 93 0.53 -10.29 2.25
CA GLN A 93 -0.62 -10.94 2.90
C GLN A 93 -1.27 -12.01 2.01
N GLN A 94 -1.38 -11.75 0.70
CA GLN A 94 -1.90 -12.73 -0.26
C GLN A 94 -0.98 -13.94 -0.39
N ILE A 95 0.34 -13.71 -0.49
CA ILE A 95 1.34 -14.79 -0.53
C ILE A 95 1.23 -15.65 0.72
N LYS A 96 1.09 -15.04 1.90
CA LYS A 96 0.90 -15.75 3.17
C LYS A 96 -0.36 -16.62 3.15
N GLN A 97 -1.51 -16.06 2.74
CA GLN A 97 -2.77 -16.81 2.66
C GLN A 97 -2.69 -17.98 1.66
N ALA A 98 -2.07 -17.76 0.50
CA ALA A 98 -1.87 -18.81 -0.50
C ALA A 98 -0.94 -19.91 0.03
N SER A 99 0.14 -19.55 0.72
CA SER A 99 1.07 -20.50 1.35
C SER A 99 0.38 -21.34 2.43
N GLU A 100 -0.42 -20.71 3.30
CA GLU A 100 -1.21 -21.40 4.33
C GLU A 100 -2.25 -22.35 3.71
N TRP A 101 -2.93 -21.92 2.65
CA TRP A 101 -3.85 -22.78 1.90
C TRP A 101 -3.12 -23.98 1.28
N CYS A 102 -1.99 -23.76 0.61
CA CYS A 102 -1.17 -24.84 0.06
C CYS A 102 -0.73 -25.84 1.14
N LYS A 103 -0.30 -25.35 2.31
CA LYS A 103 0.09 -26.21 3.44
C LYS A 103 -1.08 -27.08 3.91
N ARG A 104 -2.27 -26.49 4.10
CA ARG A 104 -3.48 -27.26 4.44
C ARG A 104 -3.83 -28.29 3.37
N GLY A 105 -3.60 -27.99 2.10
CA GLY A 105 -3.81 -28.92 1.00
C GLY A 105 -2.89 -30.15 1.10
N VAL A 106 -1.61 -29.94 1.40
CA VAL A 106 -0.66 -31.03 1.66
C VAL A 106 -1.11 -31.86 2.85
N ASP A 107 -1.44 -31.21 3.98
CA ASP A 107 -1.89 -31.89 5.20
C ASP A 107 -3.17 -32.71 4.93
N LEU A 108 -4.12 -32.17 4.17
CA LEU A 108 -5.34 -32.86 3.75
C LEU A 108 -5.02 -34.12 2.96
N LEU A 109 -4.15 -34.03 1.96
CA LEU A 109 -3.77 -35.15 1.09
C LEU A 109 -2.98 -36.24 1.85
N CYS A 110 -2.19 -35.87 2.87
CA CYS A 110 -1.49 -36.83 3.71
C CYS A 110 -2.44 -37.63 4.63
N VAL A 111 -3.60 -37.07 4.99
CA VAL A 111 -4.59 -37.72 5.87
C VAL A 111 -5.59 -38.58 5.09
N VAL A 112 -5.79 -38.32 3.79
CA VAL A 112 -6.63 -39.18 2.93
C VAL A 112 -5.91 -40.53 2.72
N PRO A 113 -6.44 -41.65 3.25
CA PRO A 113 -5.79 -42.96 3.09
C PRO A 113 -5.77 -43.36 1.61
N VAL A 114 -4.68 -43.98 1.14
CA VAL A 114 -4.59 -44.54 -0.21
C VAL A 114 -5.58 -45.72 -0.40
N ASP A 115 -5.94 -46.42 0.70
CA ASP A 115 -6.86 -47.57 0.71
C ASP A 115 -8.21 -47.24 1.35
N VAL A 116 -9.00 -46.38 0.69
CA VAL A 116 -10.40 -46.15 1.10
C VAL A 116 -11.28 -47.25 0.51
N THR A 117 -11.55 -48.31 1.28
CA THR A 117 -12.28 -49.49 0.80
C THR A 117 -13.80 -49.42 1.00
N SER A 118 -14.29 -48.48 1.81
CA SER A 118 -15.72 -48.28 2.08
C SER A 118 -16.28 -47.08 1.34
N THR A 119 -17.40 -47.27 0.64
CA THR A 119 -18.10 -46.22 -0.13
C THR A 119 -18.33 -44.94 0.67
N ALA A 120 -18.72 -45.06 1.95
CA ALA A 120 -18.96 -43.90 2.81
C ALA A 120 -17.67 -43.10 3.08
N ALA A 121 -16.55 -43.77 3.32
CA ALA A 121 -15.27 -43.12 3.55
C ALA A 121 -14.76 -42.43 2.27
N THR A 122 -14.99 -43.02 1.10
CA THR A 122 -14.64 -42.41 -0.20
C THR A 122 -15.45 -41.13 -0.45
N THR A 123 -16.75 -41.15 -0.16
CA THR A 123 -17.61 -39.97 -0.31
C THR A 123 -17.18 -38.83 0.64
N THR A 124 -16.82 -39.14 1.88
CA THR A 124 -16.33 -38.14 2.85
C THR A 124 -15.00 -37.52 2.42
N ALA A 125 -14.05 -38.33 1.95
CA ALA A 125 -12.76 -37.84 1.44
C ALA A 125 -12.96 -36.91 0.24
N LEU A 126 -13.80 -37.31 -0.73
CA LEU A 126 -14.10 -36.53 -1.92
C LEU A 126 -14.77 -35.19 -1.58
N SER A 127 -15.78 -35.20 -0.70
CA SER A 127 -16.43 -33.97 -0.23
C SER A 127 -15.46 -33.01 0.48
N SER A 128 -14.49 -33.54 1.22
CA SER A 128 -13.47 -32.73 1.90
C SER A 128 -12.53 -32.05 0.91
N VAL A 129 -12.13 -32.75 -0.16
CA VAL A 129 -11.33 -32.20 -1.26
C VAL A 129 -12.12 -31.14 -2.05
N GLU A 130 -13.38 -31.42 -2.38
CA GLU A 130 -14.24 -30.45 -3.10
C GLU A 130 -14.42 -29.15 -2.31
N LYS A 131 -14.67 -29.26 -1.00
CA LYS A 131 -14.77 -28.10 -0.12
C LYS A 131 -13.45 -27.30 -0.07
N PHE A 132 -12.32 -28.00 0.01
CA PHE A 132 -11.00 -27.36 0.01
C PHE A 132 -10.71 -26.61 -1.29
N ILE A 133 -11.08 -27.18 -2.44
CA ILE A 133 -10.96 -26.53 -3.76
C ILE A 133 -11.84 -25.26 -3.81
N ALA A 134 -13.08 -25.34 -3.33
CA ALA A 134 -13.99 -24.19 -3.28
C ALA A 134 -13.47 -23.05 -2.39
N GLU A 135 -12.72 -23.36 -1.31
CA GLU A 135 -12.03 -22.34 -0.51
C GLU A 135 -10.95 -21.61 -1.31
N GLY A 136 -10.21 -22.33 -2.17
CA GLY A 136 -9.15 -21.78 -3.02
C GLY A 136 -9.66 -20.77 -4.06
N ASP A 137 -10.87 -20.96 -4.58
CA ASP A 137 -11.50 -20.03 -5.53
C ASP A 137 -11.74 -18.64 -4.93
N ASN A 138 -11.88 -18.53 -3.60
CA ASN A 138 -12.04 -17.24 -2.92
C ASN A 138 -10.71 -16.49 -2.78
N LEU A 139 -9.59 -17.20 -2.67
CA LEU A 139 -8.24 -16.60 -2.66
C LEU A 139 -7.92 -15.94 -4.01
N ARG A 140 -8.38 -16.55 -5.12
CA ARG A 140 -8.17 -16.04 -6.49
C ARG A 140 -8.90 -14.74 -6.80
N LYS A 141 -10.02 -14.46 -6.13
CA LYS A 141 -10.83 -13.24 -6.32
C LYS A 141 -10.28 -12.01 -5.61
N CYS A 142 -9.32 -12.19 -4.70
CA CYS A 142 -8.71 -11.11 -3.93
C CYS A 142 -7.57 -10.39 -4.68
N VAL A 143 -7.41 -10.59 -6.00
CA VAL A 143 -6.33 -10.04 -6.82
C VAL A 143 -6.76 -8.68 -7.39
N PRO A 144 -6.23 -7.53 -6.91
CA PRO A 144 -6.43 -6.25 -7.58
C PRO A 144 -5.39 -6.02 -8.69
N VAL A 145 -4.66 -7.05 -9.10
CA VAL A 145 -3.56 -6.92 -10.06
C VAL A 145 -4.09 -7.16 -11.47
N ARG A 146 -4.49 -6.08 -12.13
CA ARG A 146 -4.62 -6.07 -13.58
C ARG A 146 -3.20 -5.97 -14.15
N TRP A 147 -2.60 -7.11 -14.47
CA TRP A 147 -1.39 -7.13 -15.29
C TRP A 147 -1.82 -6.71 -16.70
N GLN A 148 -1.60 -5.43 -17.04
CA GLN A 148 -1.63 -4.93 -18.42
C GLN A 148 -0.21 -4.93 -18.96
#